data_AF-A0A229H1E7-F1
#
_entry.id   AF-A0A229H1E7-F1
#
_cell.length_a   1.000
_cell.length_b   1.000
_cell.length_c   1.000
_cell.angle_alpha   90.00
_cell.angle_beta   90.00
_cell.angle_gamma   90.00
#
_symmetry.space_group_name_H-M   'P 1'
#
loop_
_entity.id
_entity.type
_entity.pdbx_description
1 polymer ?
#
loop_
_entity_poly.entity_id
_entity_poly.type
_entity_poly.pdbx_seq_one_letter_code
_entity_poly.pdbx_strand_id
1 'polypeptide(L)' 'MGPGEAVRQELTEDESAVLDFDAQGRLLGVELFDAKSRLHPDLMAIAEKVG' A
#
# COMPACT_ATOMS: atom_id res chain seq x y z
N MET A 1 17.70 -6.94 -1.61
CA MET A 1 17.77 -5.51 -1.25
C MET A 1 18.70 -4.78 -2.21
N GLY A 2 18.24 -4.63 -3.45
CA GLY A 2 18.78 -3.70 -4.43
C GLY A 2 18.27 -2.26 -4.21
N PRO A 3 18.84 -1.26 -4.91
CA PRO A 3 18.40 0.12 -4.82
C PRO A 3 16.94 0.26 -5.25
N GLY A 4 16.12 0.89 -4.39
CA GLY A 4 14.68 1.07 -4.62
C GLY A 4 13.79 -0.07 -4.12
N GLU A 5 14.35 -1.10 -3.49
CA GLU A 5 13.54 -2.11 -2.79
C GLU A 5 13.02 -1.58 -1.44
N ALA A 6 11.83 -2.05 -1.05
CA ALA A 6 11.31 -1.85 0.29
C ALA A 6 12.20 -2.58 1.30
N VAL A 7 12.62 -1.86 2.35
CA VAL A 7 13.46 -2.39 3.42
C VAL A 7 12.81 -2.29 4.80
N ARG A 8 11.71 -1.55 4.89
CA ARG A 8 10.91 -1.37 6.10
C ARG A 8 9.43 -1.39 5.74
N GLN A 9 8.64 -2.12 6.51
CA GLN A 9 7.20 -2.15 6.42
C GLN A 9 6.61 -1.68 7.74
N GLU A 10 5.56 -0.87 7.70
CA GLU A 10 4.85 -0.40 8.89
C GLU A 10 3.34 -0.58 8.72
N LEU A 11 2.67 -1.02 9.78
CA LEU A 11 1.21 -1.08 9.85
C LEU A 11 0.68 0.29 10.29
N THR A 12 -0.39 0.79 9.66
CA THR A 12 -1.03 2.03 10.12
C THR A 12 -1.64 1.85 11.51
N GLU A 13 -1.82 2.94 12.25
CA GLU A 13 -2.36 2.89 13.62
C GLU A 13 -3.76 2.25 13.71
N ASP A 14 -4.56 2.39 12.64
CA ASP A 14 -5.90 1.79 12.53
C ASP A 14 -5.88 0.40 11.86
N GLU A 15 -4.69 -0.15 11.62
CA GLU A 15 -4.42 -1.44 10.99
C GLU A 15 -5.08 -1.61 9.61
N SER A 16 -5.37 -0.50 8.94
CA SER A 16 -6.04 -0.51 7.63
C SER A 16 -5.10 -0.73 6.45
N ALA A 17 -3.81 -0.46 6.62
CA ALA A 17 -2.85 -0.57 5.55
C ALA A 17 -1.45 -0.95 6.03
N VAL A 18 -0.68 -1.57 5.14
CA VAL A 18 0.77 -1.69 5.26
C VAL A 18 1.43 -0.65 4.36
N LEU A 19 2.44 0.03 4.89
CA LEU A 19 3.24 1.03 4.20
C LEU A 19 4.64 0.50 3.98
N ASP A 20 5.11 0.53 2.74
CA ASP A 20 6.46 0.10 2.36
C ASP A 20 7.38 1.28 2.18
N PHE A 21 8.53 1.27 2.87
CA PHE A 21 9.53 2.32 2.80
C PHE A 21 10.87 1.81 2.29
N ASP A 22 11.55 2.66 1.53
CA ASP A 22 12.95 2.44 1.19
C ASP A 22 13.90 2.81 2.34
N ALA A 23 15.20 2.57 2.14
CA ALA A 23 16.23 2.84 3.14
C ALA A 23 16.41 4.34 3.46
N GLN A 24 15.85 5.24 2.66
CA GLN A 24 15.83 6.69 2.91
C GLN A 24 14.54 7.13 3.62
N GLY A 25 13.63 6.21 3.90
CA GLY A 25 12.32 6.49 4.50
C GLY A 25 11.30 7.05 3.50
N ARG A 26 11.54 6.91 2.19
CA ARG A 26 10.55 7.30 1.17
C ARG A 26 9.52 6.19 1.02
N LEU A 27 8.25 6.57 0.94
CA LEU A 27 7.15 5.64 0.69
C LEU A 27 7.23 5.11 -0.75
N LEU A 28 7.25 3.80 -0.89
CA LEU A 28 7.28 3.09 -2.17
C LEU A 28 5.95 2.43 -2.52
N GLY A 29 5.21 1.97 -1.51
CA GLY A 29 4.01 1.16 -1.69
C GLY A 29 3.02 1.29 -0.54
N VAL A 30 1.77 0.97 -0.84
CA VAL A 30 0.67 0.88 0.12
C VAL A 30 -0.15 -0.34 -0.21
N GLU A 31 -0.35 -1.22 0.78
CA GLU A 31 -1.28 -2.35 0.70
C GLU A 31 -2.47 -2.05 1.60
N LEU A 32 -3.67 -1.97 1.02
CA LEU A 32 -4.90 -1.71 1.76
C LEU A 32 -5.59 -3.02 2.15
N PHE A 33 -5.88 -3.18 3.44
CA PHE A 33 -6.75 -4.24 3.90
C PHE A 33 -8.21 -3.86 3.65
N ASP A 34 -8.97 -4.81 3.12
CA ASP A 34 -10.37 -4.62 2.73
C ASP A 34 -10.58 -3.39 1.82
N ALA A 35 -9.83 -3.35 0.71
CA ALA A 35 -9.90 -2.26 -0.27
C ALA A 35 -11.33 -1.99 -0.78
N LYS A 36 -12.21 -3.00 -0.78
CA LYS A 36 -13.61 -2.90 -1.20
C LYS A 36 -14.44 -1.99 -0.31
N SER A 37 -14.18 -1.95 0.99
CA SER A 37 -14.92 -1.09 1.92
C SER A 37 -14.29 0.31 2.05
N ARG A 38 -13.04 0.47 1.60
CA ARG A 38 -12.25 1.69 1.85
C ARG A 38 -11.98 2.53 0.60
N LEU A 39 -11.95 1.94 -0.59
CA LEU A 39 -11.79 2.69 -1.83
C LEU A 39 -13.13 3.26 -2.31
N HIS A 40 -13.07 4.46 -2.90
CA HIS A 40 -14.20 4.96 -3.68
C HIS A 40 -14.56 3.94 -4.78
N PRO A 41 -15.85 3.69 -5.06
CA PRO A 41 -16.27 2.67 -6.03
C PRO A 41 -15.58 2.77 -7.39
N ASP A 42 -15.36 3.99 -7.89
CA ASP A 42 -14.65 4.21 -9.17
C ASP A 42 -13.17 3.78 -9.11
N LEU A 43 -12.50 3.99 -7.97
CA LEU A 43 -11.13 3.54 -7.75
C LEU A 43 -11.07 2.02 -7.58
N MET A 44 -12.06 1.44 -6.89
CA MET A 44 -12.18 -0.01 -6.76
C MET A 44 -12.38 -0.68 -8.13
N ALA A 45 -13.24 -0.10 -8.98
CA ALA A 45 -13.50 -0.60 -10.32
C ALA A 45 -12.27 -0.53 -11.25
N ILE A 46 -11.33 0.38 -10.98
CA ILE A 46 -10.03 0.42 -11.66
C ILE A 46 -9.10 -0.65 -11.09
N ALA A 47 -9.05 -0.82 -9.76
CA ALA A 47 -8.22 -1.83 -9.10
C ALA A 47 -8.58 -3.27 -9.53
N GLU A 48 -9.88 -3.58 -9.66
CA GLU A 48 -10.36 -4.90 -10.12
C GLU A 48 -9.97 -5.23 -11.57
N LYS A 49 -9.59 -4.25 -12.38
CA LYS A 49 -9.13 -4.48 -13.76
C LYS A 49 -7.63 -4.79 -13.85
N VAL A 50 -6.89 -4.46 -12.79
CA VAL A 50 -5.42 -4.60 -12.75
C VAL A 50 -5.00 -5.89 -12.02
N GLY A 51 -5.83 -6.41 -11.12
CA GLY A 51 -5.65 -7.71 -10.47
C GLY A 51 -6.19 -8.87 -11.30
#